data_AF-A0A539ELK2-F1
#
_entry.id   AF-A0A539ELK2-F1
#
_cell.length_a   1.000
_cell.length_b   1.000
_cell.length_c   1.000
_cell.angle_alpha   90.00
_cell.angle_beta   90.00
_cell.angle_gamma   90.00
#
_symmetry.space_group_name_H-M   'P 1'
#
loop_
_entity.id
_entity.type
_entity.pdbx_description
1 polymer ?
#
loop_
_entity_poly.entity_id
_entity_poly.type
_entity_poly.pdbx_seq_one_letter_code
_entity_poly.pdbx_strand_id
1 'polypeptide(L)'
;MSELTPYPFDRLLRRLGRELAAGEGVFGLPRTAFFLGDPQHDFSVSLHGRTVKDDLNIPRPCIDMRNVGYNVEWSQELTLERSLEEYVKASMLVDILRAEGLAPGYDRSLFDMSVGYDLAGVRSPRVRAFIEGMKDASGVVRRLREQVPDELARWRDLAFSTRVSDTVTLSTFHGCPPREIEDIASFMMAEMGLGVIVKLNPTLLGPVDLRALLHDALGYTDVRVPEEAFEKDARWEDVVGIVERLGRQAASLGRTFGVKLTNTLVVENTAGF
;
A
#
# COMPACT_ATOMS: atom_id res chain seq x y z
N MET A 1 -18.20 12.12 12.65
CA MET A 1 -17.47 11.39 11.61
C MET A 1 -18.22 10.12 11.30
N SER A 2 -18.26 9.67 10.04
CA SER A 2 -18.77 8.33 9.69
C SER A 2 -17.72 7.28 10.07
N GLU A 3 -18.10 6.29 10.89
CA GLU A 3 -17.26 5.10 11.08
C GLU A 3 -17.33 4.24 9.82
N LEU A 4 -16.17 3.81 9.30
CA LEU A 4 -16.14 2.77 8.27
C LEU A 4 -16.41 1.42 8.91
N THR A 5 -17.57 0.85 8.59
CA THR A 5 -17.93 -0.52 8.96
C THR A 5 -17.60 -1.45 7.80
N PRO A 6 -16.63 -2.38 7.95
CA PRO A 6 -16.32 -3.35 6.91
C PRO A 6 -17.52 -4.23 6.57
N TYR A 7 -17.64 -4.62 5.30
CA TYR A 7 -18.77 -5.43 4.84
C TYR A 7 -18.62 -6.89 5.31
N PRO A 8 -19.67 -7.56 5.81
CA PRO A 8 -19.58 -8.96 6.22
C PRO A 8 -19.14 -9.88 5.07
N PHE A 9 -18.27 -10.85 5.37
CA PHE A 9 -17.64 -11.68 4.34
C PHE A 9 -18.65 -12.57 3.61
N ASP A 10 -19.60 -13.17 4.34
CA ASP A 10 -20.71 -13.94 3.76
C ASP A 10 -21.50 -13.10 2.74
N ARG A 11 -21.70 -11.81 3.02
CA ARG A 11 -22.43 -10.88 2.14
C ARG A 11 -21.61 -10.48 0.92
N LEU A 12 -20.30 -10.29 1.05
CA LEU A 12 -19.39 -10.10 -0.09
C LEU A 12 -19.42 -11.34 -1.01
N LEU A 13 -19.32 -12.54 -0.46
CA LEU A 13 -19.33 -13.79 -1.23
C LEU A 13 -20.69 -14.02 -1.92
N ARG A 14 -21.81 -13.82 -1.22
CA ARG A 14 -23.17 -13.90 -1.81
C ARG A 14 -23.35 -12.91 -2.96
N ARG A 15 -22.84 -11.69 -2.81
CA ARG A 15 -22.86 -10.66 -3.85
C ARG A 15 -22.03 -11.09 -5.07
N LEU A 16 -20.79 -11.50 -4.84
CA LEU A 16 -19.88 -12.00 -5.88
C LEU A 16 -20.52 -13.15 -6.66
N GLY A 17 -21.04 -14.18 -5.97
CA GLY A 17 -21.60 -15.37 -6.60
C GLY A 17 -22.80 -15.05 -7.50
N ARG A 18 -23.64 -14.10 -7.09
CA ARG A 18 -24.76 -13.61 -7.92
C ARG A 18 -24.27 -12.87 -9.17
N GLU A 19 -23.36 -11.91 -9.01
CA GLU A 19 -22.87 -11.08 -10.14
C GLU A 19 -22.08 -11.90 -11.16
N LEU A 20 -21.33 -12.92 -10.71
CA LEU A 20 -20.67 -13.91 -11.58
C LEU A 20 -21.69 -14.77 -12.35
N ALA A 21 -22.72 -15.29 -11.66
CA ALA A 21 -23.73 -16.15 -12.27
C ALA A 21 -24.62 -15.39 -13.28
N ALA A 22 -24.89 -14.11 -13.03
CA ALA A 22 -25.61 -13.22 -13.94
C ALA A 22 -24.75 -12.70 -15.10
N GLY A 23 -23.41 -12.86 -15.03
CA GLY A 23 -22.48 -12.32 -16.01
C GLY A 23 -22.29 -10.79 -15.95
N GLU A 24 -22.82 -10.14 -14.90
CA GLU A 24 -22.90 -8.68 -14.74
C GLU A 24 -21.52 -8.05 -14.53
N GLY A 25 -20.66 -8.68 -13.73
CA GLY A 25 -19.41 -8.05 -13.28
C GLY A 25 -18.84 -8.65 -12.00
N VAL A 26 -18.02 -7.85 -11.32
CA VAL A 26 -17.51 -8.10 -9.96
C VAL A 26 -17.63 -6.83 -9.14
N PHE A 27 -18.39 -6.92 -8.04
CA PHE A 27 -18.76 -5.80 -7.17
C PHE A 27 -19.30 -4.56 -7.91
N GLY A 28 -20.01 -4.79 -9.02
CA GLY A 28 -20.59 -3.75 -9.88
C GLY A 28 -19.64 -3.15 -10.92
N LEU A 29 -18.38 -3.58 -10.98
CA LEU A 29 -17.49 -3.30 -12.11
C LEU A 29 -17.86 -4.25 -13.26
N PRO A 30 -18.33 -3.76 -14.44
CA PRO A 30 -18.73 -4.62 -15.54
C PRO A 30 -17.53 -5.32 -16.18
N ARG A 31 -17.72 -6.56 -16.65
CA ARG A 31 -16.65 -7.36 -17.29
C ARG A 31 -15.98 -6.65 -18.48
N THR A 32 -16.71 -5.80 -19.20
CA THR A 32 -16.17 -4.99 -20.32
C THR A 32 -15.19 -3.90 -19.89
N ALA A 33 -15.13 -3.56 -18.60
CA ALA A 33 -14.16 -2.64 -18.03
C ALA A 33 -12.94 -3.37 -17.41
N PHE A 34 -12.87 -4.71 -17.49
CA PHE A 34 -11.73 -5.46 -16.96
C PHE A 34 -10.54 -5.32 -17.90
N PHE A 35 -9.54 -4.56 -17.48
CA PHE A 35 -8.26 -4.49 -18.19
C PHE A 35 -7.41 -5.72 -17.84
N LEU A 36 -7.33 -6.67 -18.77
CA LEU A 36 -6.50 -7.88 -18.67
C LEU A 36 -5.09 -7.69 -19.25
N GLY A 37 -4.59 -6.45 -19.25
CA GLY A 37 -3.33 -6.10 -19.87
C GLY A 37 -3.37 -6.11 -21.39
N ASP A 38 -2.30 -5.60 -21.99
CA ASP A 38 -1.93 -5.91 -23.37
C ASP A 38 -0.69 -6.81 -23.30
N PRO A 39 -0.73 -8.06 -23.79
CA PRO A 39 0.42 -8.96 -23.74
C PRO A 39 1.62 -8.49 -24.59
N GLN A 40 1.48 -7.43 -25.41
CA GLN A 40 2.58 -6.79 -26.12
C GLN A 40 3.32 -5.72 -25.27
N HIS A 41 2.77 -5.34 -24.12
CA HIS A 41 3.29 -4.28 -23.26
C HIS A 41 3.63 -4.83 -21.85
N ASP A 42 4.91 -4.79 -21.49
CA ASP A 42 5.35 -5.08 -20.13
C ASP A 42 5.01 -3.90 -19.20
N PHE A 43 3.99 -4.09 -18.36
CA PHE A 43 3.55 -3.13 -17.35
C PHE A 43 4.05 -3.47 -15.94
N SER A 44 5.15 -4.21 -15.80
CA SER A 44 5.67 -4.59 -14.48
C SER A 44 6.17 -3.38 -13.68
N VAL A 45 5.53 -3.12 -12.53
CA VAL A 45 5.93 -2.08 -11.57
C VAL A 45 5.81 -2.62 -10.14
N SER A 46 6.94 -2.90 -9.50
CA SER A 46 7.00 -3.35 -8.10
C SER A 46 6.95 -2.14 -7.16
N LEU A 47 5.92 -1.94 -6.30
CA LEU A 47 5.95 -1.05 -5.09
C LEU A 47 4.59 -0.78 -4.40
N HIS A 48 4.42 -1.12 -3.10
CA HIS A 48 3.28 -0.70 -2.25
C HIS A 48 3.69 -0.17 -0.86
N GLY A 49 3.54 1.16 -0.70
CA GLY A 49 3.85 2.03 0.46
C GLY A 49 3.16 1.73 1.79
N ARG A 50 3.32 2.68 2.75
CA ARG A 50 2.92 2.77 4.18
C ARG A 50 1.49 3.26 4.54
N THR A 51 0.97 2.71 5.65
CA THR A 51 0.00 3.19 6.67
C THR A 51 0.40 2.52 8.01
N VAL A 52 0.24 3.10 9.21
CA VAL A 52 -1.01 3.21 10.00
C VAL A 52 -0.78 4.13 11.22
N LYS A 53 -1.82 4.85 11.66
CA LYS A 53 -2.09 5.18 13.08
C LYS A 53 -3.62 5.13 13.22
N ASP A 54 -4.13 4.50 14.27
CA ASP A 54 -5.47 3.88 14.22
C ASP A 54 -6.68 4.77 14.53
N ASP A 55 -6.47 5.91 15.19
CA ASP A 55 -7.52 6.89 15.45
C ASP A 55 -6.93 8.28 15.18
N LEU A 56 -7.25 8.81 14.00
CA LEU A 56 -6.74 10.08 13.50
C LEU A 56 -7.91 11.03 13.23
N ASN A 57 -7.93 12.12 13.98
CA ASN A 57 -8.79 13.26 13.71
C ASN A 57 -8.13 14.15 12.64
N ILE A 58 -8.51 13.92 11.40
CA ILE A 58 -8.00 14.57 10.19
C ILE A 58 -9.17 15.15 9.40
N PRO A 59 -8.95 16.17 8.55
CA PRO A 59 -9.96 16.59 7.57
C PRO A 59 -10.39 15.39 6.72
N ARG A 60 -11.71 15.20 6.53
CA ARG A 60 -12.29 14.13 5.72
C ARG A 60 -13.24 14.74 4.67
N PRO A 61 -13.24 14.28 3.40
CA PRO A 61 -12.46 13.15 2.87
C PRO A 61 -10.94 13.42 2.88
N CYS A 62 -10.15 12.38 3.12
CA CYS A 62 -8.69 12.50 3.22
C CYS A 62 -8.00 12.70 1.86
N ILE A 63 -8.76 12.59 0.76
CA ILE A 63 -8.36 12.85 -0.63
C ILE A 63 -9.38 13.80 -1.25
N ASP A 64 -8.89 14.81 -1.96
CA ASP A 64 -9.66 15.75 -2.76
C ASP A 64 -9.23 15.63 -4.23
N MET A 65 -10.08 15.00 -5.03
CA MET A 65 -9.80 14.67 -6.42
C MET A 65 -10.35 15.78 -7.34
N ARG A 66 -9.55 16.82 -7.55
CA ARG A 66 -9.80 17.88 -8.55
C ARG A 66 -9.03 17.56 -9.84
N ASN A 67 -8.65 18.59 -10.61
CA ASN A 67 -7.68 18.47 -11.71
C ASN A 67 -6.30 17.99 -11.21
N VAL A 68 -5.95 18.33 -9.98
CA VAL A 68 -4.84 17.77 -9.20
C VAL A 68 -5.46 17.08 -7.99
N GLY A 69 -5.02 15.85 -7.70
CA GLY A 69 -5.43 15.11 -6.52
C GLY A 69 -4.60 15.54 -5.31
N TYR A 70 -5.26 16.13 -4.30
CA TYR A 70 -4.64 16.48 -3.02
C TYR A 70 -4.98 15.40 -1.99
N ASN A 71 -4.08 15.14 -1.04
CA ASN A 71 -4.37 14.30 0.11
C ASN A 71 -3.81 14.92 1.39
N VAL A 72 -4.46 14.68 2.52
CA VAL A 72 -3.81 14.83 3.82
C VAL A 72 -2.92 13.61 4.06
N GLU A 73 -1.78 13.77 4.76
CA GLU A 73 -0.70 12.76 4.87
C GLU A 73 -1.08 11.47 5.65
N TRP A 74 -2.37 11.31 5.95
CA TRP A 74 -2.92 10.33 6.86
C TRP A 74 -4.25 9.80 6.29
N SER A 75 -4.39 8.49 6.14
CA SER A 75 -5.57 7.88 5.51
C SER A 75 -6.03 6.57 6.14
N GLN A 76 -5.54 6.27 7.35
CA GLN A 76 -5.88 5.01 8.02
C GLN A 76 -7.21 5.16 8.76
N GLU A 77 -8.24 4.46 8.27
CA GLU A 77 -9.62 4.58 8.75
C GLU A 77 -10.17 3.30 9.43
N LEU A 78 -9.40 2.21 9.42
CA LEU A 78 -9.70 0.94 10.09
C LEU A 78 -8.60 0.62 11.11
N THR A 79 -8.92 -0.15 12.16
CA THR A 79 -7.87 -0.59 13.11
C THR A 79 -6.87 -1.53 12.42
N LEU A 80 -5.68 -1.73 13.00
CA LEU A 80 -4.71 -2.72 12.51
C LEU A 80 -5.34 -4.12 12.34
N GLU A 81 -6.15 -4.53 13.32
CA GLU A 81 -6.78 -5.84 13.36
C GLU A 81 -7.92 -5.95 12.33
N ARG A 82 -8.72 -4.88 12.15
CA ARG A 82 -9.73 -4.78 11.07
C ARG A 82 -9.04 -4.79 9.70
N SER A 83 -7.93 -4.06 9.54
CA SER A 83 -7.19 -3.95 8.28
C SER A 83 -6.57 -5.28 7.86
N LEU A 84 -5.97 -6.02 8.81
CA LEU A 84 -5.50 -7.38 8.56
C LEU A 84 -6.64 -8.26 8.05
N GLU A 85 -7.82 -8.22 8.69
CA GLU A 85 -8.96 -9.02 8.22
C GLU A 85 -9.42 -8.61 6.81
N GLU A 86 -9.48 -7.32 6.48
CA GLU A 86 -9.83 -6.87 5.13
C GLU A 86 -8.78 -7.25 4.06
N TYR A 87 -7.49 -7.19 4.38
CA TYR A 87 -6.44 -7.70 3.48
C TYR A 87 -6.57 -9.20 3.22
N VAL A 88 -6.91 -10.00 4.25
CA VAL A 88 -7.13 -11.44 4.10
C VAL A 88 -8.41 -11.72 3.32
N LYS A 89 -9.51 -10.99 3.55
CA LYS A 89 -10.74 -11.07 2.73
C LYS A 89 -10.43 -10.75 1.27
N ALA A 90 -9.67 -9.68 0.99
CA ALA A 90 -9.27 -9.31 -0.36
C ALA A 90 -8.43 -10.42 -1.03
N SER A 91 -7.43 -10.98 -0.32
CA SER A 91 -6.62 -12.10 -0.81
C SER A 91 -7.48 -13.33 -1.14
N MET A 92 -8.40 -13.72 -0.24
CA MET A 92 -9.32 -14.84 -0.46
C MET A 92 -10.27 -14.58 -1.65
N LEU A 93 -10.78 -13.36 -1.81
CA LEU A 93 -11.62 -12.99 -2.95
C LEU A 93 -10.83 -13.05 -4.27
N VAL A 94 -9.57 -12.63 -4.29
CA VAL A 94 -8.71 -12.71 -5.48
C VAL A 94 -8.40 -14.18 -5.84
N ASP A 95 -8.17 -15.05 -4.86
CA ASP A 95 -8.04 -16.49 -5.10
C ASP A 95 -9.34 -17.13 -5.64
N ILE A 96 -10.53 -16.69 -5.17
CA ILE A 96 -11.82 -17.09 -5.74
C ILE A 96 -11.96 -16.62 -7.19
N LEU A 97 -11.64 -15.35 -7.49
CA LEU A 97 -11.71 -14.80 -8.84
C LEU A 97 -10.78 -15.55 -9.82
N ARG A 98 -9.60 -15.96 -9.36
CA ARG A 98 -8.70 -16.81 -10.13
C ARG A 98 -9.31 -18.20 -10.37
N ALA A 99 -9.88 -18.83 -9.35
CA ALA A 99 -10.53 -20.14 -9.47
C ALA A 99 -11.76 -20.13 -10.40
N GLU A 100 -12.50 -19.01 -10.45
CA GLU A 100 -13.62 -18.78 -11.38
C GLU A 100 -13.15 -18.29 -12.79
N GLY A 101 -11.83 -18.31 -13.06
CA GLY A 101 -11.25 -18.06 -14.39
C GLY A 101 -11.26 -16.61 -14.85
N LEU A 102 -11.44 -15.63 -13.95
CA LEU A 102 -11.61 -14.22 -14.32
C LEU A 102 -10.33 -13.44 -14.61
N ALA A 103 -9.16 -14.02 -14.31
CA ALA A 103 -7.87 -13.37 -14.48
C ALA A 103 -6.87 -14.29 -15.23
N PRO A 104 -7.19 -14.73 -16.47
CA PRO A 104 -6.30 -15.61 -17.24
C PRO A 104 -4.96 -14.90 -17.52
N GLY A 105 -3.85 -15.59 -17.25
CA GLY A 105 -2.50 -15.01 -17.34
C GLY A 105 -2.03 -14.23 -16.09
N TYR A 106 -2.90 -14.04 -15.09
CA TYR A 106 -2.60 -13.36 -13.82
C TYR A 106 -2.52 -14.38 -12.66
N ASP A 107 -1.65 -15.36 -12.83
CA ASP A 107 -1.45 -16.48 -11.90
C ASP A 107 -0.88 -16.06 -10.53
N ARG A 108 -0.41 -14.81 -10.41
CA ARG A 108 0.14 -14.24 -9.19
C ARG A 108 -0.57 -12.95 -8.81
N SER A 109 -0.73 -12.76 -7.51
CA SER A 109 -1.18 -11.51 -6.91
C SER A 109 -0.10 -11.04 -5.95
N LEU A 110 0.19 -9.74 -5.96
CA LEU A 110 1.14 -9.13 -5.05
C LEU A 110 0.34 -8.23 -4.10
N PHE A 111 0.39 -8.56 -2.81
CA PHE A 111 0.19 -7.58 -1.76
C PHE A 111 1.58 -7.23 -1.25
N ASP A 112 1.90 -5.95 -1.15
CA ASP A 112 3.10 -5.46 -0.50
C ASP A 112 2.66 -4.53 0.65
N MET A 113 3.34 -4.62 1.80
CA MET A 113 2.82 -4.05 3.04
C MET A 113 3.07 -2.56 3.18
N SER A 114 2.05 -1.97 3.79
CA SER A 114 2.10 -0.70 4.48
C SER A 114 2.68 -0.82 5.90
N VAL A 115 3.78 -0.10 6.22
CA VAL A 115 4.19 0.15 7.63
C VAL A 115 4.61 1.60 7.94
N GLY A 116 3.61 2.44 8.25
CA GLY A 116 3.59 3.90 8.44
C GLY A 116 3.97 4.45 9.80
N TYR A 117 5.21 4.27 10.25
CA TYR A 117 5.64 4.76 11.56
C TYR A 117 7.07 5.29 11.59
N ASP A 118 7.37 5.96 12.70
CA ASP A 118 8.70 6.12 13.29
C ASP A 118 9.29 4.77 13.76
N LEU A 119 10.56 4.75 14.16
CA LEU A 119 11.22 3.53 14.62
C LEU A 119 10.57 2.93 15.88
N ALA A 120 10.00 3.78 16.74
CA ALA A 120 9.30 3.34 17.95
C ALA A 120 7.97 2.65 17.62
N GLY A 121 7.18 3.20 16.69
CA GLY A 121 5.92 2.62 16.24
C GLY A 121 6.08 1.28 15.54
N VAL A 122 7.07 1.13 14.63
CA VAL A 122 7.32 -0.17 13.97
C VAL A 122 7.74 -1.27 14.94
N ARG A 123 8.42 -0.90 16.03
CA ARG A 123 8.82 -1.82 17.11
C ARG A 123 7.67 -2.19 18.04
N SER A 124 6.55 -1.47 17.99
CA SER A 124 5.44 -1.69 18.93
C SER A 124 4.78 -3.07 18.74
N PRO A 125 4.27 -3.71 19.81
CA PRO A 125 3.67 -5.04 19.72
C PRO A 125 2.51 -5.14 18.73
N ARG A 126 1.67 -4.09 18.60
CA ARG A 126 0.53 -4.08 17.67
C ARG A 126 0.99 -4.11 16.21
N VAL A 127 2.04 -3.36 15.86
CA VAL A 127 2.57 -3.31 14.48
C VAL A 127 3.28 -4.60 14.12
N ARG A 128 4.09 -5.14 15.05
CA ARG A 128 4.71 -6.46 14.86
C ARG A 128 3.65 -7.55 14.68
N ALA A 129 2.56 -7.53 15.46
CA ALA A 129 1.45 -8.47 15.32
C ALA A 129 0.72 -8.35 13.97
N PHE A 130 0.52 -7.14 13.44
CA PHE A 130 -0.02 -6.92 12.10
C PHE A 130 0.91 -7.51 11.02
N ILE A 131 2.21 -7.20 11.07
CA ILE A 131 3.21 -7.69 10.11
C ILE A 131 3.29 -9.23 10.14
N GLU A 132 3.34 -9.85 11.32
CA GLU A 132 3.34 -11.32 11.42
C GLU A 132 2.02 -11.92 10.94
N GLY A 133 0.88 -11.26 11.17
CA GLY A 133 -0.42 -11.68 10.63
C GLY A 133 -0.52 -11.57 9.10
N MET A 134 0.20 -10.64 8.47
CA MET A 134 0.31 -10.54 7.00
C MET A 134 1.25 -11.61 6.43
N LYS A 135 2.30 -11.99 7.18
CA LYS A 135 3.23 -13.09 6.83
C LYS A 135 2.59 -14.47 7.00
N ASP A 136 1.76 -14.66 8.03
CA ASP A 136 0.95 -15.87 8.25
C ASP A 136 -0.46 -15.52 8.75
N ALA A 137 -1.38 -15.41 7.80
CA ALA A 137 -2.80 -15.22 8.01
C ALA A 137 -3.57 -16.55 8.19
N SER A 138 -2.91 -17.71 8.35
CA SER A 138 -3.59 -19.02 8.38
C SER A 138 -4.73 -19.11 9.41
N GLY A 139 -4.59 -18.46 10.56
CA GLY A 139 -5.65 -18.34 11.57
C GLY A 139 -6.84 -17.49 11.12
N VAL A 140 -6.60 -16.39 10.40
CA VAL A 140 -7.65 -15.50 9.86
C VAL A 140 -8.37 -16.17 8.69
N VAL A 141 -7.61 -16.79 7.77
CA VAL A 141 -8.15 -17.58 6.65
C VAL A 141 -9.06 -18.71 7.16
N ARG A 142 -8.67 -19.41 8.24
CA ARG A 142 -9.52 -20.44 8.87
C ARG A 142 -10.85 -19.86 9.36
N ARG A 143 -10.81 -18.77 10.13
CA ARG A 143 -12.00 -18.08 10.65
C ARG A 143 -12.92 -17.54 9.54
N LEU A 144 -12.35 -17.01 8.45
CA LEU A 144 -13.12 -16.50 7.31
C LEU A 144 -13.68 -17.64 6.45
N ARG A 145 -12.98 -18.77 6.33
CA ARG A 145 -13.46 -19.98 5.63
C ARG A 145 -14.75 -20.52 6.26
N GLU A 146 -14.85 -20.47 7.59
CA GLU A 146 -16.07 -20.85 8.34
C GLU A 146 -17.29 -19.95 8.02
N GLN A 147 -17.07 -18.74 7.50
CA GLN A 147 -18.14 -17.80 7.10
C GLN A 147 -18.60 -17.97 5.64
N VAL A 148 -17.94 -18.84 4.86
CA VAL A 148 -18.35 -19.12 3.47
C VAL A 148 -19.69 -19.88 3.50
N PRO A 149 -20.76 -19.40 2.84
CA PRO A 149 -22.06 -20.09 2.81
C PRO A 149 -22.02 -21.49 2.18
N ASP A 150 -22.93 -22.38 2.58
CA ASP A 150 -22.98 -23.77 2.08
C ASP A 150 -23.27 -23.85 0.57
N GLU A 151 -24.12 -22.96 0.04
CA GLU A 151 -24.36 -22.84 -1.41
C GLU A 151 -23.14 -22.34 -2.21
N LEU A 152 -22.09 -21.89 -1.50
CA LEU A 152 -20.80 -21.50 -2.03
C LEU A 152 -19.66 -22.42 -1.54
N ALA A 153 -19.98 -23.64 -1.09
CA ALA A 153 -19.00 -24.61 -0.58
C ALA A 153 -17.79 -24.85 -1.52
N ARG A 154 -17.99 -24.79 -2.84
CA ARG A 154 -16.90 -24.88 -3.83
C ARG A 154 -15.77 -23.84 -3.63
N TRP A 155 -16.07 -22.71 -2.99
CA TRP A 155 -15.09 -21.69 -2.61
C TRP A 155 -14.50 -21.93 -1.23
N ARG A 156 -15.25 -22.56 -0.32
CA ARG A 156 -14.79 -22.92 1.04
C ARG A 156 -13.58 -23.84 0.99
N ASP A 157 -13.50 -24.71 -0.01
CA ASP A 157 -12.49 -25.76 -0.11
C ASP A 157 -11.23 -25.33 -0.89
N LEU A 158 -11.16 -24.08 -1.37
CA LEU A 158 -10.00 -23.57 -2.10
C LEU A 158 -8.72 -23.55 -1.24
N ALA A 159 -7.58 -23.71 -1.91
CA ALA A 159 -6.24 -23.60 -1.32
C ALA A 159 -5.83 -22.12 -1.19
N PHE A 160 -6.51 -21.38 -0.31
CA PHE A 160 -6.25 -19.96 -0.07
C PHE A 160 -4.82 -19.66 0.36
N SER A 161 -4.28 -18.56 -0.18
CA SER A 161 -2.98 -18.01 0.20
C SER A 161 -2.98 -17.58 1.68
N THR A 162 -2.13 -18.21 2.50
CA THR A 162 -1.98 -17.84 3.93
C THR A 162 -0.91 -16.81 4.20
N ARG A 163 0.12 -16.72 3.35
CA ARG A 163 1.07 -15.59 3.35
C ARG A 163 0.50 -14.52 2.43
N VAL A 164 -0.04 -13.45 2.99
CA VAL A 164 -0.59 -12.32 2.23
C VAL A 164 0.55 -11.48 1.66
N SER A 165 1.55 -11.14 2.48
CA SER A 165 2.74 -10.39 2.07
C SER A 165 3.98 -10.76 2.90
N ASP A 166 5.16 -10.74 2.26
CA ASP A 166 6.48 -10.77 2.89
C ASP A 166 7.39 -9.61 2.45
N THR A 167 6.81 -8.58 1.84
CA THR A 167 7.49 -7.32 1.53
C THR A 167 6.80 -6.14 2.21
N VAL A 168 7.54 -5.05 2.43
CA VAL A 168 7.02 -3.76 2.92
C VAL A 168 7.65 -2.61 2.13
N THR A 169 6.86 -1.62 1.74
CA THR A 169 7.41 -0.34 1.31
C THR A 169 7.25 0.75 2.36
N LEU A 170 8.34 1.49 2.54
CA LEU A 170 8.48 2.63 3.41
C LEU A 170 8.26 3.98 2.67
N SER A 171 7.01 4.43 2.49
CA SER A 171 6.64 5.85 2.24
C SER A 171 7.30 6.80 3.25
N THR A 172 8.32 7.55 2.90
CA THR A 172 8.91 8.54 3.82
C THR A 172 7.88 9.59 4.21
N PHE A 173 7.71 9.82 5.52
CA PHE A 173 7.01 11.01 6.00
C PHE A 173 7.84 12.23 5.61
N HIS A 174 7.17 13.33 5.31
CA HIS A 174 7.83 14.60 5.01
C HIS A 174 8.55 15.10 6.27
N GLY A 175 9.85 15.37 6.16
CA GLY A 175 10.73 15.67 7.29
C GLY A 175 11.12 14.47 8.18
N CYS A 176 10.96 13.23 7.73
CA CYS A 176 11.54 12.06 8.42
C CYS A 176 13.08 12.08 8.32
N PRO A 177 13.83 12.07 9.45
CA PRO A 177 15.29 12.14 9.41
C PRO A 177 15.93 11.01 8.59
N PRO A 178 16.95 11.28 7.75
CA PRO A 178 17.55 10.27 6.88
C PRO A 178 17.99 8.99 7.61
N ARG A 179 18.56 9.15 8.80
CA ARG A 179 18.97 8.04 9.66
C ARG A 179 17.81 7.18 10.17
N GLU A 180 16.66 7.78 10.46
CA GLU A 180 15.49 7.03 10.93
C GLU A 180 14.91 6.15 9.80
N ILE A 181 14.97 6.62 8.55
CA ILE A 181 14.61 5.81 7.37
C ILE A 181 15.50 4.56 7.28
N GLU A 182 16.81 4.72 7.49
CA GLU A 182 17.79 3.63 7.51
C GLU A 182 17.55 2.66 8.68
N ASP A 183 17.31 3.17 9.89
CA ASP A 183 17.04 2.35 11.07
C ASP A 183 15.73 1.53 10.93
N ILE A 184 14.67 2.12 10.36
CA ILE A 184 13.39 1.42 10.10
C ILE A 184 13.58 0.33 9.02
N ALA A 185 14.24 0.65 7.90
CA ALA A 185 14.52 -0.33 6.85
C ALA A 185 15.37 -1.50 7.37
N SER A 186 16.38 -1.19 8.19
CA SER A 186 17.22 -2.18 8.88
C SER A 186 16.42 -3.09 9.78
N PHE A 187 15.52 -2.54 10.59
CA PHE A 187 14.61 -3.29 11.46
C PHE A 187 13.70 -4.25 10.67
N MET A 188 13.11 -3.77 9.57
CA MET A 188 12.22 -4.59 8.74
C MET A 188 12.92 -5.79 8.11
N MET A 189 14.16 -5.61 7.63
CA MET A 189 14.94 -6.72 7.06
C MET A 189 15.49 -7.67 8.12
N ALA A 190 16.06 -7.14 9.20
CA ALA A 190 16.81 -7.93 10.18
C ALA A 190 15.93 -8.57 11.26
N GLU A 191 14.93 -7.87 11.79
CA GLU A 191 14.05 -8.38 12.85
C GLU A 191 12.74 -8.96 12.30
N MET A 192 12.12 -8.31 11.31
CA MET A 192 10.82 -8.78 10.76
C MET A 192 10.98 -9.74 9.56
N GLY A 193 12.18 -9.81 8.96
CA GLY A 193 12.51 -10.73 7.89
C GLY A 193 11.85 -10.40 6.54
N LEU A 194 11.57 -9.13 6.27
CA LEU A 194 10.87 -8.67 5.07
C LEU A 194 11.83 -8.25 3.94
N GLY A 195 11.34 -8.28 2.71
CA GLY A 195 11.88 -7.44 1.63
C GLY A 195 11.43 -5.99 1.82
N VAL A 196 12.29 -5.00 1.57
CA VAL A 196 12.02 -3.58 1.88
C VAL A 196 12.19 -2.69 0.66
N ILE A 197 11.26 -1.76 0.44
CA ILE A 197 11.43 -0.72 -0.58
C ILE A 197 11.26 0.66 0.07
N VAL A 198 12.14 1.63 -0.16
CA VAL A 198 12.00 2.99 0.43
C VAL A 198 11.44 3.94 -0.62
N LYS A 199 10.29 4.57 -0.38
CA LYS A 199 9.90 5.72 -1.21
C LYS A 199 10.74 6.93 -0.84
N LEU A 200 11.01 7.75 -1.84
CA LEU A 200 11.79 8.95 -1.74
C LEU A 200 10.94 10.13 -2.24
N ASN A 201 11.11 11.28 -1.60
CA ASN A 201 10.29 12.45 -1.87
C ASN A 201 10.76 13.15 -3.17
N PRO A 202 9.83 13.73 -3.97
CA PRO A 202 10.21 14.44 -5.20
C PRO A 202 11.16 15.64 -4.97
N THR A 203 11.18 16.16 -3.75
CA THR A 203 12.09 17.21 -3.24
C THR A 203 13.58 16.89 -3.45
N LEU A 204 13.96 15.62 -3.70
CA LEU A 204 15.31 15.22 -4.11
C LEU A 204 15.80 15.87 -5.42
N LEU A 205 14.90 16.33 -6.29
CA LEU A 205 15.27 17.13 -7.47
C LEU A 205 15.81 18.52 -7.10
N GLY A 206 15.62 18.95 -5.86
CA GLY A 206 15.94 20.30 -5.41
C GLY A 206 14.93 21.36 -5.88
N PRO A 207 14.98 22.57 -5.31
CA PRO A 207 13.96 23.59 -5.50
C PRO A 207 13.91 24.18 -6.93
N VAL A 208 15.02 24.16 -7.67
CA VAL A 208 15.10 24.74 -9.01
C VAL A 208 14.44 23.81 -10.03
N ASP A 209 14.96 22.59 -10.18
CA ASP A 209 14.51 21.65 -11.21
C ASP A 209 13.08 21.16 -10.97
N LEU A 210 12.68 21.01 -9.69
CA LEU A 210 11.30 20.67 -9.34
C LEU A 210 10.32 21.77 -9.78
N ARG A 211 10.63 23.04 -9.50
CA ARG A 211 9.75 24.16 -9.87
C ARG A 211 9.72 24.37 -11.38
N ALA A 212 10.85 24.26 -12.08
CA ALA A 212 10.88 24.31 -13.54
C ALA A 212 10.03 23.20 -14.18
N LEU A 213 10.10 21.97 -13.67
CA LEU A 213 9.26 20.87 -14.13
C LEU A 213 7.77 21.13 -13.84
N LEU A 214 7.43 21.54 -12.62
CA LEU A 214 6.05 21.73 -12.18
C LEU A 214 5.36 22.92 -12.85
N HIS A 215 6.06 24.05 -12.96
CA HIS A 215 5.50 25.34 -13.41
C HIS A 215 5.70 25.57 -14.90
N ASP A 216 6.92 25.40 -15.41
CA ASP A 216 7.23 25.77 -16.79
C ASP A 216 6.92 24.64 -17.80
N ALA A 217 7.21 23.39 -17.43
CA ALA A 217 7.00 22.24 -18.32
C ALA A 217 5.58 21.64 -18.20
N LEU A 218 5.03 21.53 -16.98
CA LEU A 218 3.70 20.96 -16.74
C LEU A 218 2.59 22.00 -16.59
N GLY A 219 2.91 23.28 -16.36
CA GLY A 219 1.93 24.37 -16.31
C GLY A 219 1.17 24.54 -14.98
N TYR A 220 1.51 23.79 -13.92
CA TYR A 220 0.84 23.84 -12.60
C TYR A 220 1.28 25.04 -11.75
N THR A 221 1.22 26.24 -12.33
CA THR A 221 1.69 27.51 -11.73
C THR A 221 0.95 27.93 -10.45
N ASP A 222 -0.20 27.35 -10.16
CA ASP A 222 -0.99 27.52 -8.94
C ASP A 222 -0.52 26.62 -7.78
N VAL A 223 0.16 25.51 -8.09
CA VAL A 223 0.65 24.55 -7.09
C VAL A 223 1.94 25.06 -6.45
N ARG A 224 1.87 25.42 -5.17
CA ARG A 224 3.01 25.96 -4.41
C ARG A 224 3.69 24.89 -3.58
N VAL A 225 5.01 24.78 -3.73
CA VAL A 225 5.87 23.90 -2.92
C VAL A 225 6.66 24.77 -1.93
N PRO A 226 6.42 24.64 -0.61
CA PRO A 226 7.09 25.45 0.41
C PRO A 226 8.60 25.14 0.47
N GLU A 227 9.43 26.13 0.80
CA GLU A 227 10.89 25.97 0.82
C GLU A 227 11.31 24.99 1.93
N GLU A 228 10.59 25.00 3.05
CA GLU A 228 10.78 24.12 4.20
C GLU A 228 10.65 22.63 3.87
N ALA A 229 10.03 22.26 2.74
CA ALA A 229 10.00 20.88 2.26
C ALA A 229 11.37 20.41 1.78
N PHE A 230 12.18 21.29 1.18
CA PHE A 230 13.55 20.98 0.74
C PHE A 230 14.56 21.03 1.89
N GLU A 231 14.28 21.83 2.94
CA GLU A 231 15.16 21.93 4.11
C GLU A 231 15.08 20.71 5.04
N LYS A 232 13.89 20.11 5.17
CA LYS A 232 13.61 19.03 6.14
C LYS A 232 13.79 17.63 5.58
N ASP A 233 13.64 17.46 4.26
CA ASP A 233 13.78 16.16 3.61
C ASP A 233 15.25 15.76 3.43
N ALA A 234 15.47 14.46 3.20
CA ALA A 234 16.80 13.91 2.91
C ALA A 234 17.39 14.50 1.62
N ARG A 235 18.69 14.79 1.61
CA ARG A 235 19.40 15.27 0.41
C ARG A 235 19.84 14.11 -0.47
N TRP A 236 20.25 14.43 -1.70
CA TRP A 236 20.71 13.43 -2.65
C TRP A 236 21.88 12.59 -2.10
N GLU A 237 22.86 13.24 -1.47
CA GLU A 237 24.03 12.58 -0.89
C GLU A 237 23.65 11.65 0.28
N ASP A 238 22.71 12.06 1.12
CA ASP A 238 22.18 11.25 2.22
C ASP A 238 21.54 9.98 1.67
N VAL A 239 20.66 10.13 0.67
CA VAL A 239 19.90 9.05 0.06
C VAL A 239 20.80 8.06 -0.66
N VAL A 240 21.78 8.52 -1.45
CA VAL A 240 22.76 7.63 -2.10
C VAL A 240 23.50 6.79 -1.05
N GLY A 241 24.00 7.43 0.02
CA GLY A 241 24.69 6.73 1.10
C GLY A 241 23.81 5.71 1.83
N ILE A 242 22.55 6.04 2.10
CA ILE A 242 21.57 5.15 2.75
C ILE A 242 21.25 3.95 1.85
N VAL A 243 20.96 4.19 0.56
CA VAL A 243 20.63 3.15 -0.42
C VAL A 243 21.76 2.14 -0.57
N GLU A 244 23.02 2.60 -0.62
CA GLU A 244 24.18 1.72 -0.64
C GLU A 244 24.30 0.84 0.62
N ARG A 245 24.13 1.42 1.81
CA ARG A 245 24.27 0.70 3.08
C ARG A 245 23.17 -0.34 3.25
N LEU A 246 21.92 0.05 3.00
CA LEU A 246 20.76 -0.84 3.05
C LEU A 246 20.85 -1.94 1.99
N GLY A 247 21.30 -1.65 0.76
CA GLY A 247 21.52 -2.66 -0.27
C GLY A 247 22.54 -3.73 0.13
N ARG A 248 23.67 -3.32 0.73
CA ARG A 248 24.67 -4.26 1.28
C ARG A 248 24.12 -5.11 2.43
N GLN A 249 23.33 -4.51 3.32
CA GLN A 249 22.69 -5.21 4.44
C GLN A 249 21.61 -6.19 3.97
N ALA A 250 20.80 -5.82 2.98
CA ALA A 250 19.80 -6.71 2.39
C ALA A 250 20.45 -7.97 1.81
N ALA A 251 21.53 -7.79 1.04
CA ALA A 251 22.31 -8.89 0.49
C ALA A 251 22.89 -9.82 1.57
N SER A 252 23.42 -9.28 2.68
CA SER A 252 23.96 -10.11 3.77
C SER A 252 22.90 -10.86 4.56
N LEU A 253 21.65 -10.36 4.57
CA LEU A 253 20.50 -10.99 5.24
C LEU A 253 19.69 -11.92 4.31
N GLY A 254 20.06 -12.03 3.03
CA GLY A 254 19.27 -12.76 2.02
C GLY A 254 17.90 -12.12 1.75
N ARG A 255 17.79 -10.79 1.90
CA ARG A 255 16.57 -10.00 1.68
C ARG A 255 16.70 -9.11 0.45
N THR A 256 15.55 -8.67 -0.07
CA THR A 256 15.49 -7.71 -1.18
C THR A 256 15.41 -6.28 -0.63
N PHE A 257 16.08 -5.35 -1.32
CA PHE A 257 15.99 -3.91 -1.06
C PHE A 257 15.82 -3.13 -2.37
N GLY A 258 15.10 -2.01 -2.33
CA GLY A 258 14.94 -1.09 -3.47
C GLY A 258 14.40 0.28 -3.08
N VAL A 259 14.09 1.12 -4.08
CA VAL A 259 13.52 2.47 -3.87
C VAL A 259 12.37 2.82 -4.83
N LYS A 260 11.47 3.73 -4.40
CA LYS A 260 10.50 4.43 -5.26
C LYS A 260 10.89 5.89 -5.39
N LEU A 261 11.10 6.38 -6.60
CA LEU A 261 11.37 7.80 -6.87
C LEU A 261 10.09 8.65 -7.01
N THR A 262 8.94 8.11 -6.58
CA THR A 262 7.62 8.75 -6.68
C THR A 262 6.85 8.61 -5.36
N ASN A 263 7.04 9.58 -4.47
CA ASN A 263 6.14 9.85 -3.34
C ASN A 263 5.25 11.06 -3.64
N THR A 264 4.34 11.41 -2.73
CA THR A 264 3.57 12.67 -2.81
C THR A 264 4.50 13.88 -2.73
N LEU A 265 4.10 14.97 -3.38
CA LEU A 265 4.79 16.26 -3.28
C LEU A 265 4.13 17.10 -2.17
N VAL A 266 4.92 17.66 -1.27
CA VAL A 266 4.42 18.63 -0.28
C VAL A 266 3.97 19.89 -1.01
N VAL A 267 2.75 20.34 -0.75
CA VAL A 267 2.18 21.54 -1.37
C VAL A 267 1.38 22.36 -0.36
N GLU A 268 1.36 23.68 -0.53
CA GLU A 268 0.44 24.55 0.20
C GLU A 268 -0.97 24.43 -0.40
N ASN A 269 -1.92 23.87 0.35
CA ASN A 269 -3.34 23.93 -0.06
C ASN A 269 -3.94 25.30 0.28
N THR A 270 -3.83 26.23 -0.66
CA THR A 270 -4.39 27.59 -0.52
C THR A 270 -5.90 27.68 -0.77
N ALA A 271 -6.55 26.60 -1.22
CA ALA A 271 -7.96 26.60 -1.62
C ALA A 271 -8.95 26.39 -0.45
N GLY A 272 -8.45 26.15 0.77
CA GLY A 272 -9.24 25.85 1.95
C GLY A 272 -9.74 24.40 2.00
N PHE A 273 -9.89 23.89 3.22
CA PHE A 273 -10.51 22.61 3.56
C PHE A 273 -11.22 22.71 4.91
#